data_AF-A0A931CF27-F1
#
_entry.id   AF-A0A931CF27-F1
#
_cell.length_a   1.000
_cell.length_b   1.000
_cell.length_c   1.000
_cell.angle_alpha   90.00
_cell.angle_beta   90.00
_cell.angle_gamma   90.00
#
_symmetry.space_group_name_H-M   'P 1'
#
loop_
_entity.id
_entity.type
_entity.pdbx_description
1 polymer ?
#
loop_
_entity_poly.entity_id
_entity_poly.type
_entity_poly.pdbx_seq_one_letter_code
_entity_poly.pdbx_strand_id
1 'polypeptide(L)'
;MSGERGRDAVLHLSAAFLLVAGATWWWRAAPQQTTDPRLLHWRLSTEQLLPDTGDQETASTLALGAGTGHEEEVPGLDTGSYLVSVVCAGDDGSRIRVSLGSGYQSGRGVPCSGARTPEMFSVGLSGDLLLRVNVEEAGPVVFRYTLQRMER
;
A
#
# COMPACT_ATOMS: atom_id res chain seq x y z
N MET A 1 61.05 2.02 11.15
CA MET A 1 59.84 2.63 10.54
C MET A 1 58.99 1.67 9.68
N SER A 2 59.19 0.34 9.72
CA SER A 2 58.39 -0.60 8.90
C SER A 2 57.28 -1.36 9.66
N GLY A 3 57.24 -1.24 10.99
CA GLY A 3 56.28 -1.99 11.83
C GLY A 3 54.89 -1.33 11.97
N GLU A 4 54.81 -0.01 11.85
CA GLU A 4 53.54 0.72 12.04
C GLU A 4 52.59 0.55 10.83
N ARG A 5 53.13 0.49 9.61
CA ARG A 5 52.33 0.27 8.38
C ARG A 5 51.68 -1.11 8.33
N GLY A 6 52.34 -2.13 8.88
CA GLY A 6 51.79 -3.49 8.94
C GLY A 6 50.61 -3.60 9.89
N ARG A 7 50.64 -2.86 11.01
CA ARG A 7 49.58 -2.91 12.03
C ARG A 7 48.30 -2.22 11.56
N ASP A 8 48.45 -1.12 10.84
CA ASP A 8 47.33 -0.36 10.27
C ASP A 8 46.60 -1.16 9.17
N ALA A 9 47.36 -1.84 8.31
CA ALA A 9 46.81 -2.71 7.27
C ALA A 9 45.99 -3.88 7.86
N VAL A 10 46.46 -4.48 8.96
CA VAL A 10 45.76 -5.57 9.65
C VAL A 10 44.45 -5.07 10.27
N LEU A 11 44.45 -3.88 10.89
CA LEU A 11 43.25 -3.27 11.44
C LEU A 11 42.21 -3.00 10.36
N HIS A 12 42.61 -2.39 9.24
CA HIS A 12 41.69 -2.13 8.13
C HIS A 12 41.13 -3.40 7.48
N LEU A 13 41.96 -4.42 7.28
CA LEU A 13 41.49 -5.72 6.74
C LEU A 13 40.51 -6.41 7.68
N SER A 14 40.78 -6.39 9.00
CA SER A 14 39.88 -6.98 9.99
C SER A 14 38.54 -6.23 10.07
N ALA A 15 38.56 -4.90 10.04
CA ALA A 15 37.35 -4.09 9.99
C ALA A 15 36.54 -4.34 8.72
N ALA A 16 37.19 -4.41 7.55
CA ALA A 16 36.54 -4.74 6.29
C ALA A 16 35.90 -6.13 6.33
N PHE A 17 36.60 -7.11 6.91
CA PHE A 17 36.07 -8.47 7.06
C PHE A 17 34.83 -8.51 7.97
N LEU A 18 34.85 -7.81 9.11
CA LEU A 18 33.70 -7.71 10.01
C LEU A 18 32.50 -7.05 9.33
N LEU A 19 32.71 -6.01 8.53
CA LEU A 19 31.64 -5.34 7.78
C LEU A 19 31.02 -6.28 6.73
N VAL A 20 31.84 -7.00 5.96
CA VAL A 20 31.35 -7.95 4.95
C VAL A 20 30.60 -9.10 5.61
N ALA A 21 31.13 -9.65 6.70
CA ALA A 21 30.47 -10.71 7.45
C ALA A 21 29.13 -10.24 8.04
N GLY A 22 29.10 -9.04 8.62
CA GLY A 22 27.88 -8.41 9.15
C GLY A 22 26.83 -8.18 8.06
N ALA A 23 27.22 -7.61 6.92
CA ALA A 23 26.32 -7.39 5.79
C ALA A 23 25.76 -8.71 5.23
N THR A 24 26.60 -9.73 5.12
CA THR A 24 26.19 -11.07 4.63
C THR A 24 25.24 -11.74 5.62
N TRP A 25 25.52 -11.64 6.92
CA TRP A 25 24.64 -12.16 7.96
C TRP A 25 23.30 -11.44 7.96
N TRP A 26 23.30 -10.11 7.91
CA TRP A 26 22.08 -9.30 7.83
C TRP A 26 21.23 -9.68 6.63
N TRP A 27 21.82 -9.82 5.45
CA TRP A 27 21.11 -10.23 4.24
C TRP A 27 20.47 -11.62 4.39
N ARG A 28 21.17 -12.58 5.02
CA ARG A 28 20.63 -13.93 5.23
C ARG A 28 19.60 -14.00 6.35
N ALA A 29 19.76 -13.19 7.38
CA ALA A 29 18.86 -13.14 8.53
C ALA A 29 17.62 -12.29 8.26
N ALA A 30 17.66 -11.41 7.26
CA ALA A 30 16.50 -10.69 6.80
C ALA A 30 15.42 -11.70 6.38
N PRO A 31 14.23 -11.68 7.00
CA PRO A 31 13.14 -12.55 6.60
C PRO A 31 12.84 -12.27 5.13
N GLN A 32 13.01 -13.30 4.29
CA GLN A 32 12.57 -13.21 2.91
C GLN A 32 11.04 -13.08 2.97
N GLN A 33 10.53 -11.89 2.65
CA GLN A 33 9.11 -11.73 2.44
C GLN A 33 8.75 -12.63 1.28
N THR A 34 8.15 -13.79 1.58
CA THR A 34 7.53 -14.67 0.58
C THR A 34 6.49 -13.83 -0.13
N THR A 35 6.89 -13.25 -1.26
CA THR A 35 6.04 -12.39 -2.07
C THR A 35 5.05 -13.34 -2.71
N ASP A 36 3.82 -13.37 -2.18
CA ASP A 36 2.76 -14.18 -2.73
C ASP A 36 2.53 -13.74 -4.19
N PRO A 37 2.81 -14.59 -5.20
CA PRO A 37 2.70 -14.22 -6.61
C PRO A 37 1.27 -13.79 -6.98
N ARG A 38 0.26 -14.19 -6.20
CA ARG A 38 -1.13 -13.78 -6.38
C ARG A 38 -1.31 -12.28 -6.16
N LEU A 39 -0.58 -11.67 -5.23
CA LEU A 39 -0.65 -10.23 -4.96
C LEU A 39 -0.23 -9.40 -6.18
N LEU A 40 0.80 -9.83 -6.90
CA LEU A 40 1.22 -9.16 -8.13
C LEU A 40 0.12 -9.23 -9.19
N HIS A 41 -0.49 -10.40 -9.38
CA HIS A 41 -1.58 -10.57 -10.34
C HIS A 41 -2.80 -9.73 -9.98
N TRP A 42 -3.20 -9.71 -8.70
CA TRP A 42 -4.31 -8.88 -8.21
C TRP A 42 -4.02 -7.38 -8.32
N ARG A 43 -2.78 -6.96 -8.10
CA ARG A 43 -2.35 -5.58 -8.35
C ARG A 43 -2.53 -5.19 -9.81
N LEU A 44 -1.99 -5.97 -10.74
CA LEU A 44 -2.15 -5.69 -12.17
C LEU A 44 -3.62 -5.69 -12.59
N SER A 45 -4.42 -6.62 -12.05
CA SER A 45 -5.86 -6.68 -12.33
C SER A 45 -6.60 -5.45 -11.80
N THR A 46 -6.28 -4.95 -10.60
CA THR A 46 -6.92 -3.76 -10.03
C THR A 46 -6.50 -2.49 -10.76
N GLU A 47 -5.22 -2.36 -11.12
CA GLU A 47 -4.70 -1.27 -11.95
C GLU A 47 -5.34 -1.25 -13.35
N GLN A 48 -5.61 -2.43 -13.94
CA GLN A 48 -6.33 -2.52 -15.20
C GLN A 48 -7.81 -2.13 -15.09
N LEU A 49 -8.47 -2.49 -13.99
CA LEU A 49 -9.90 -2.18 -13.77
C LEU A 49 -10.13 -0.71 -13.42
N LEU A 50 -9.15 -0.08 -12.78
CA LEU A 50 -9.23 1.31 -12.36
C LEU A 50 -7.94 2.04 -12.76
N PRO A 51 -7.71 2.33 -14.05
CA PRO A 51 -6.45 2.90 -14.52
C PRO A 51 -6.20 4.31 -13.97
N ASP A 52 -4.92 4.67 -13.84
CA ASP A 52 -4.52 6.05 -13.60
C ASP A 52 -4.92 6.91 -14.82
N THR A 53 -5.56 8.04 -14.56
CA THR A 53 -5.91 9.04 -15.59
C THR A 53 -5.33 10.39 -15.22
N GLY A 54 -5.07 11.24 -16.22
CA GLY A 54 -4.43 12.55 -16.00
C GLY A 54 -5.25 13.54 -15.17
N ASP A 55 -6.55 13.27 -14.98
CA ASP A 55 -7.50 14.15 -14.27
C ASP A 55 -7.70 13.75 -12.80
N GLN A 56 -6.95 12.75 -12.31
CA GLN A 56 -7.00 12.30 -10.92
C GLN A 56 -6.11 13.17 -10.04
N GLU A 57 -6.60 13.51 -8.84
CA GLU A 57 -5.79 14.17 -7.81
C GLU A 57 -4.80 13.20 -7.18
N THR A 58 -5.25 11.96 -6.97
CA THR A 58 -4.40 10.88 -6.44
C THR A 58 -4.95 9.51 -6.83
N ALA A 59 -4.05 8.53 -6.84
CA ALA A 59 -4.36 7.12 -6.97
C ALA A 59 -3.35 6.31 -6.15
N SER A 60 -3.82 5.25 -5.49
CA SER A 60 -2.96 4.39 -4.69
C SER A 60 -3.42 2.95 -4.74
N THR A 61 -2.48 2.03 -4.57
CA THR A 61 -2.71 0.59 -4.59
C THR A 61 -1.97 -0.05 -3.44
N LEU A 62 -2.71 -0.75 -2.60
CA LEU A 62 -2.28 -1.24 -1.29
C LEU A 62 -2.53 -2.74 -1.20
N ALA A 63 -1.51 -3.48 -0.76
CA ALA A 63 -1.67 -4.88 -0.37
C ALA A 63 -1.94 -4.94 1.14
N LEU A 64 -3.05 -5.56 1.53
CA LEU A 64 -3.51 -5.63 2.91
C LEU A 64 -3.64 -7.09 3.35
N GLY A 65 -3.21 -7.38 4.57
CA GLY A 65 -3.35 -8.70 5.19
C GLY A 65 -4.75 -8.94 5.75
N ALA A 66 -5.11 -10.20 6.00
CA ALA A 66 -6.36 -10.54 6.68
C ALA A 66 -6.46 -9.88 8.06
N GLY A 67 -7.64 -9.35 8.42
CA GLY A 67 -7.86 -8.66 9.69
C GLY A 67 -7.04 -7.38 9.91
N THR A 68 -6.35 -6.87 8.87
CA THR A 68 -5.58 -5.63 8.97
C THR A 68 -6.44 -4.43 8.59
N GLY A 69 -6.20 -3.31 9.27
CA GLY A 69 -6.73 -2.01 8.91
C GLY A 69 -5.65 -1.12 8.32
N HIS A 70 -6.02 -0.28 7.37
CA HIS A 70 -5.20 0.79 6.84
C HIS A 70 -5.98 2.10 6.93
N GLU A 71 -5.28 3.16 7.31
CA GLU A 71 -5.80 4.51 7.35
C GLU A 71 -4.84 5.39 6.58
N GLU A 72 -5.38 6.13 5.63
CA GLU A 72 -4.65 7.06 4.80
C GLU A 72 -5.36 8.42 4.86
N GLU A 73 -4.57 9.44 5.17
CA GLU A 73 -5.00 10.82 5.07
C GLU A 73 -4.38 11.40 3.80
N VAL A 74 -5.22 11.92 2.90
CA VAL A 74 -4.79 12.62 1.69
C VAL A 74 -4.98 14.12 1.94
N PRO A 75 -3.90 14.84 2.28
CA PRO A 75 -3.99 16.26 2.60
C PRO A 75 -3.95 17.14 1.35
N GLY A 76 -4.34 18.40 1.51
CA GLY A 76 -4.10 19.44 0.49
C GLY A 76 -5.06 19.40 -0.70
N LEU A 77 -6.25 18.86 -0.49
CA LEU A 77 -7.35 18.87 -1.45
C LEU A 77 -8.13 20.17 -1.32
N ASP A 78 -8.46 20.78 -2.46
CA ASP A 78 -9.33 21.95 -2.46
C ASP A 78 -10.73 21.63 -1.91
N THR A 79 -11.42 22.64 -1.38
CA THR A 79 -12.83 22.46 -0.99
C THR A 79 -13.68 22.16 -2.23
N GLY A 80 -14.46 21.07 -2.22
CA GLY A 80 -15.24 20.67 -3.38
C GLY A 80 -15.89 19.29 -3.28
N SER A 81 -16.50 18.86 -4.37
CA SER A 81 -17.03 17.50 -4.52
C SER A 81 -16.03 16.62 -5.25
N TYR A 82 -15.80 15.44 -4.72
CA TYR A 82 -14.84 14.47 -5.25
C TYR A 82 -15.52 13.13 -5.48
N LEU A 83 -15.10 12.44 -6.53
CA LEU A 83 -15.45 11.07 -6.83
C LEU A 83 -14.30 10.17 -6.37
N VAL A 84 -14.57 9.33 -5.38
CA VAL A 84 -13.69 8.24 -4.96
C VAL A 84 -14.14 6.99 -5.68
N SER A 85 -13.29 6.44 -6.54
CA SER A 85 -13.53 5.12 -7.15
C SER A 85 -12.64 4.10 -6.48
N VAL A 86 -13.17 2.92 -6.16
CA VAL A 86 -12.39 1.87 -5.50
C VAL A 86 -12.63 0.52 -6.14
N VAL A 87 -11.61 -0.33 -6.10
CA VAL A 87 -11.72 -1.73 -6.51
C VAL A 87 -10.87 -2.60 -5.57
N CYS A 88 -11.32 -3.83 -5.35
CA CYS A 88 -10.62 -4.80 -4.53
C CYS A 88 -10.45 -6.12 -5.28
N ALA A 89 -9.31 -6.79 -5.05
CA ALA A 89 -9.02 -8.12 -5.55
C ALA A 89 -8.42 -8.99 -4.44
N GLY A 90 -8.98 -10.18 -4.24
CA GLY A 90 -8.50 -11.15 -3.24
C GLY A 90 -9.09 -12.53 -3.48
N ASP A 91 -8.81 -13.43 -2.53
CA ASP A 91 -9.33 -14.80 -2.51
C ASP A 91 -10.85 -14.85 -2.28
N ASP A 92 -11.49 -15.98 -2.59
CA ASP A 92 -12.93 -16.16 -2.44
C ASP A 92 -13.42 -15.88 -1.02
N GLY A 93 -14.48 -15.07 -0.92
CA GLY A 93 -15.06 -14.66 0.36
C GLY A 93 -14.36 -13.46 1.00
N SER A 94 -13.26 -12.96 0.43
CA SER A 94 -12.61 -11.74 0.92
C SER A 94 -13.44 -10.48 0.64
N ARG A 95 -13.46 -9.59 1.63
CA ARG A 95 -14.21 -8.34 1.63
C ARG A 95 -13.44 -7.29 2.42
N ILE A 96 -13.53 -6.05 1.96
CA ILE A 96 -13.06 -4.89 2.72
C ILE A 96 -14.23 -4.00 3.13
N ARG A 97 -14.03 -3.21 4.17
CA ARG A 97 -14.91 -2.12 4.56
C ARG A 97 -14.21 -0.79 4.36
N VAL A 98 -14.75 0.04 3.47
CA VAL A 98 -14.22 1.36 3.11
C VAL A 98 -15.05 2.45 3.78
N SER A 99 -14.42 3.28 4.59
CA SER A 99 -15.01 4.44 5.23
C SER A 99 -14.32 5.72 4.75
N LEU A 100 -15.10 6.75 4.44
CA LEU A 100 -14.62 8.04 3.94
C LEU A 100 -15.03 9.16 4.90
N GLY A 101 -14.11 10.10 5.15
CA GLY A 101 -14.33 11.30 5.95
C GLY A 101 -14.16 11.11 7.46
N SER A 102 -14.23 12.21 8.21
CA SER A 102 -13.98 12.28 9.65
C SER A 102 -15.09 11.68 10.53
N GLY A 103 -16.22 11.28 9.93
CA GLY A 103 -17.44 10.89 10.63
C GLY A 103 -17.58 9.41 11.01
N TYR A 104 -16.74 8.50 10.50
CA TYR A 104 -16.69 7.05 10.84
C TYR A 104 -18.00 6.21 10.73
N GLN A 105 -19.17 6.79 10.44
CA GLN A 105 -20.44 6.16 10.84
C GLN A 105 -20.98 5.06 9.89
N SER A 106 -20.45 4.90 8.67
CA SER A 106 -20.87 3.79 7.82
C SER A 106 -19.84 3.50 6.72
N GLY A 107 -18.96 2.52 6.97
CA GLY A 107 -18.12 1.98 5.91
C GLY A 107 -18.91 1.07 4.98
N ARG A 108 -18.71 1.18 3.66
CA ARG A 108 -19.31 0.28 2.67
C ARG A 108 -18.46 -0.98 2.53
N GLY A 109 -19.13 -2.14 2.54
CA GLY A 109 -18.48 -3.41 2.23
C GLY A 109 -18.26 -3.56 0.73
N VAL A 110 -17.02 -3.78 0.30
CA VAL A 110 -16.64 -4.01 -1.10
C VAL A 110 -16.10 -5.44 -1.24
N PRO A 111 -16.73 -6.30 -2.06
CA PRO A 111 -16.24 -7.65 -2.31
C PRO A 111 -14.92 -7.60 -3.09
N CYS A 112 -13.98 -8.47 -2.72
CA CYS A 112 -12.67 -8.59 -3.39
C CYS A 112 -12.59 -9.82 -4.32
N SER A 113 -13.54 -10.74 -4.19
CA SER A 113 -13.70 -11.93 -5.03
C SER A 113 -14.89 -11.84 -5.99
N GLY A 114 -14.89 -12.66 -7.04
CA GLY A 114 -15.97 -12.71 -8.02
C GLY A 114 -15.92 -11.56 -9.04
N ALA A 115 -17.07 -10.94 -9.33
CA ALA A 115 -17.16 -9.81 -10.25
C ALA A 115 -16.55 -8.56 -9.60
N ARG A 116 -15.35 -8.18 -10.04
CA ARG A 116 -14.61 -7.02 -9.54
C ARG A 116 -14.98 -5.78 -10.34
N THR A 117 -16.08 -5.13 -9.95
CA THR A 117 -16.51 -3.86 -10.54
C THR A 117 -16.09 -2.69 -9.65
N PRO A 118 -15.52 -1.62 -10.21
CA PRO A 118 -15.24 -0.42 -9.43
C PRO A 118 -16.50 0.13 -8.75
N GLU A 119 -16.40 0.39 -7.46
CA GLU A 119 -17.43 1.04 -6.64
C GLU A 119 -17.11 2.54 -6.56
N MET A 120 -18.11 3.39 -6.76
CA MET A 120 -17.95 4.84 -6.80
C MET A 120 -18.68 5.52 -5.63
N PHE A 121 -18.03 6.51 -5.03
CA PHE A 121 -18.53 7.31 -3.93
C PHE A 121 -18.36 8.79 -4.25
N SER A 122 -19.40 9.60 -4.07
CA SER A 122 -19.27 11.05 -4.09
C SER A 122 -19.12 11.56 -2.66
N VAL A 123 -18.09 12.36 -2.41
CA VAL A 123 -17.80 12.96 -1.10
C VAL A 123 -17.56 14.45 -1.24
N GLY A 124 -18.10 15.24 -0.31
CA GLY A 124 -17.74 16.64 -0.17
C GLY A 124 -16.55 16.78 0.77
N LEU A 125 -15.47 17.42 0.33
CA LEU A 125 -14.25 17.62 1.09
C LEU A 125 -13.99 19.11 1.34
N SER A 126 -13.30 19.41 2.44
CA SER A 126 -12.96 20.77 2.87
C SER A 126 -11.50 20.89 3.29
N GLY A 127 -10.58 20.24 2.57
CA GLY A 127 -9.14 20.25 2.85
C GLY A 127 -8.50 18.87 2.71
N ASP A 128 -9.06 17.86 3.38
CA ASP A 128 -8.41 16.56 3.49
C ASP A 128 -9.43 15.42 3.29
N LEU A 129 -8.95 14.30 2.77
CA LEU A 129 -9.69 13.04 2.72
C LEU A 129 -9.10 12.08 3.75
N LEU A 130 -9.91 11.65 4.71
CA LEU A 130 -9.58 10.50 5.55
C LEU A 130 -10.20 9.24 4.94
N LEU A 131 -9.37 8.32 4.48
CA LEU A 131 -9.74 7.03 3.93
C LEU A 131 -9.34 5.93 4.92
N ARG A 132 -10.31 5.16 5.40
CA ARG A 132 -10.05 3.98 6.23
C ARG A 132 -10.54 2.72 5.53
N VAL A 133 -9.67 1.73 5.42
CA VAL A 133 -9.94 0.44 4.80
C VAL A 133 -9.65 -0.65 5.81
N ASN A 134 -10.63 -1.51 6.09
CA ASN A 134 -10.42 -2.67 6.95
C ASN A 134 -10.69 -3.94 6.15
N VAL A 135 -9.73 -4.87 6.14
CA VAL A 135 -9.96 -6.21 5.61
C VAL A 135 -10.74 -6.99 6.65
N GLU A 136 -11.81 -7.66 6.21
CA GLU A 136 -12.53 -8.61 7.07
C GLU A 136 -11.64 -9.86 7.34
N GLU A 137 -12.21 -10.94 7.86
CA GLU A 137 -11.42 -12.10 8.30
C GLU A 137 -10.70 -12.84 7.16
N ALA A 138 -11.18 -12.72 5.92
CA ALA A 138 -10.59 -13.36 4.74
C ALA A 138 -9.67 -12.39 3.97
N GLY A 139 -8.39 -12.75 3.86
CA GLY A 139 -7.35 -12.05 3.10
C GLY A 139 -6.19 -13.00 2.76
N PRO A 140 -5.12 -12.53 2.10
CA PRO A 140 -4.80 -11.13 1.79
C PRO A 140 -5.60 -10.56 0.61
N VAL A 141 -5.60 -9.23 0.48
CA VAL A 141 -6.29 -8.51 -0.61
C VAL A 141 -5.41 -7.40 -1.18
N VAL A 142 -5.67 -7.02 -2.41
CA VAL A 142 -5.16 -5.80 -3.04
C VAL A 142 -6.32 -4.84 -3.23
N PHE A 143 -6.19 -3.67 -2.63
CA PHE A 143 -7.14 -2.57 -2.72
C PHE A 143 -6.54 -1.45 -3.55
N ARG A 144 -7.34 -0.87 -4.44
CA ARG A 144 -6.94 0.29 -5.22
C ARG A 144 -8.04 1.33 -5.18
N TYR A 145 -7.65 2.59 -5.08
CA TYR A 145 -8.57 3.71 -5.20
C TYR A 145 -7.99 4.81 -6.08
N THR A 146 -8.90 5.59 -6.65
CA THR A 146 -8.60 6.84 -7.33
C THR A 146 -9.49 7.94 -6.76
N LEU A 147 -8.96 9.16 -6.74
CA LEU A 147 -9.66 10.35 -6.31
C LEU A 147 -9.67 11.33 -7.47
N GLN A 148 -10.86 11.73 -7.89
CA GLN A 148 -11.04 12.71 -8.97
C GLN A 148 -11.94 13.84 -8.50
N ARG A 149 -11.58 15.07 -8.86
CA ARG A 149 -12.45 16.22 -8.63
C ARG A 149 -13.65 16.17 -9.57
N MET A 150 -14.85 16.33 -9.02
CA MET A 150 -16.05 16.48 -9.83
C MET A 150 -16.10 17.94 -10.27
N GLU A 151 -15.85 18.21 -11.56
CA GLU A 151 -16.05 19.55 -12.12
C GLU A 151 -17.49 20.01 -11.88
N ARG A 152 -17.64 21.30 -11.60
CA ARG A 152 -18.93 21.96 -11.45
C ARG A 152 -19.40 22.54 -12.77
#